data_AF-A0AAU5C6S9-F1
#
_entry.id   AF-A0AAU5C6S9-F1
#
_cell.length_a   1.000
_cell.length_b   1.000
_cell.length_c   1.000
_cell.angle_alpha   90.00
_cell.angle_beta   90.00
_cell.angle_gamma   90.00
#
_symmetry.space_group_name_H-M   'P 1'
#
loop_
_entity.id
_entity.type
_entity.pdbx_description
1 polymer ?
#
loop_
_entity_poly.entity_id
_entity_poly.type
_entity_poly.pdbx_seq_one_letter_code
_entity_poly.pdbx_strand_id
1 'polypeptide(L)'
;METPDASFRRRLLIESLTVLAADAQIQAAWLDRHGVVTDEIALDFDHAFGLADELVAQGRLTSGVMADLEGIDVILSGMSGGENHDRWTRDALSTDEGWAEARRLARRVLVAELGEWERSLPEITVVR
;
A
#
# COMPACT_ATOMS: atom_id res chain seq x y z
N MET A 1 -6.81 -0.79 25.43
CA MET A 1 -6.85 -1.22 24.02
C MET A 1 -5.53 -1.92 23.78
N GLU A 2 -5.54 -3.26 23.69
CA GLU A 2 -4.31 -4.00 23.41
C GLU A 2 -3.80 -3.55 22.04
N THR A 3 -2.58 -3.07 22.00
CA THR A 3 -1.88 -2.78 20.76
C THR A 3 -1.83 -4.08 19.95
N PRO A 4 -2.26 -4.07 18.66
CA PRO A 4 -2.23 -5.29 17.84
C PRO A 4 -0.84 -5.92 17.89
N ASP A 5 -0.75 -7.25 17.97
CA ASP A 5 0.55 -7.92 18.01
C ASP A 5 1.43 -7.48 16.83
N ALA A 6 2.74 -7.32 17.06
CA ALA A 6 3.68 -6.86 16.05
C ALA A 6 3.64 -7.69 14.75
N SER A 7 3.29 -8.98 14.84
CA SER A 7 3.13 -9.85 13.68
C SER A 7 1.90 -9.52 12.86
N PHE A 8 0.80 -9.11 13.51
CA PHE A 8 -0.41 -8.64 12.83
C PHE A 8 -0.12 -7.36 12.06
N ARG A 9 0.55 -6.39 12.68
CA ARG A 9 0.88 -5.10 12.04
C ARG A 9 1.82 -5.28 10.86
N ARG A 10 2.85 -6.13 11.02
CA ARG A 10 3.76 -6.45 9.91
C ARG A 10 2.99 -7.09 8.76
N ARG A 11 2.08 -8.02 9.06
CA ARG A 11 1.25 -8.65 8.03
C ARG A 11 0.40 -7.61 7.29
N LEU A 12 -0.27 -6.71 8.02
CA LEU A 12 -1.10 -5.65 7.43
C LEU A 12 -0.29 -4.79 6.46
N LEU A 13 0.90 -4.34 6.86
CA LEU A 13 1.78 -3.55 5.99
C LEU A 13 2.25 -4.33 4.76
N ILE A 14 2.63 -5.59 4.92
CA ILE A 14 3.06 -6.41 3.77
C ILE A 14 1.89 -6.65 2.81
N GLU A 15 0.68 -6.88 3.31
CA GLU A 15 -0.52 -7.10 2.51
C GLU A 15 -0.92 -5.83 1.74
N SER A 16 -0.94 -4.66 2.38
CA SER A 16 -1.23 -3.39 1.71
C SER A 16 -0.19 -3.04 0.64
N LEU A 17 1.11 -3.24 0.94
CA LEU A 17 2.19 -3.08 -0.03
C LEU A 17 2.08 -4.06 -1.20
N THR A 18 1.59 -5.29 -0.96
CA THR A 18 1.39 -6.28 -2.03
C THR A 18 0.32 -5.82 -3.01
N VAL A 19 -0.77 -5.23 -2.53
CA VAL A 19 -1.80 -4.61 -3.39
C VAL A 19 -1.22 -3.41 -4.13
N LEU A 20 -0.50 -2.52 -3.43
CA LEU A 20 0.09 -1.32 -4.03
C LEU A 20 1.17 -1.63 -5.09
N ALA A 21 1.95 -2.70 -4.90
CA ALA A 21 3.03 -3.13 -5.80
C ALA A 21 2.53 -3.86 -7.06
N ALA A 22 1.30 -4.37 -7.04
CA ALA A 22 0.71 -5.10 -8.16
C ALA A 22 0.58 -4.22 -9.41
N ASP A 23 0.66 -4.82 -10.60
CA ASP A 23 0.42 -4.12 -11.86
C ASP A 23 -0.98 -3.50 -11.89
N ALA A 24 -1.15 -2.40 -12.62
CA ALA A 24 -2.38 -1.62 -12.66
C ALA A 24 -3.62 -2.47 -12.98
N GLN A 25 -3.50 -3.39 -13.93
CA GLN A 25 -4.57 -4.30 -14.33
C GLN A 25 -4.93 -5.30 -13.22
N ILE A 26 -3.93 -5.73 -12.43
CA ILE A 26 -4.14 -6.64 -11.29
C ILE A 26 -4.80 -5.87 -10.14
N GLN A 27 -4.38 -4.63 -9.88
CA GLN A 27 -5.03 -3.73 -8.92
C GLN A 27 -6.50 -3.50 -9.27
N ALA A 28 -6.79 -3.13 -10.53
CA ALA A 28 -8.15 -2.94 -11.00
C ALA A 28 -9.02 -4.19 -10.83
N ALA A 29 -8.51 -5.37 -11.22
CA ALA A 29 -9.23 -6.64 -11.07
C ALA A 29 -9.48 -7.00 -9.59
N TRP A 30 -8.55 -6.69 -8.70
CA TRP A 30 -8.72 -6.89 -7.26
C TRP A 30 -9.79 -5.97 -6.67
N LEU A 31 -9.75 -4.68 -7.02
CA LEU A 31 -10.74 -3.71 -6.58
C LEU A 31 -12.15 -4.10 -7.04
N ASP A 32 -12.29 -4.57 -8.28
CA ASP A 32 -13.57 -5.01 -8.83
C ASP A 32 -14.09 -6.29 -8.16
N ARG A 33 -13.19 -7.24 -7.84
CA ARG A 33 -13.53 -8.45 -7.09
C ARG A 33 -14.10 -8.13 -5.71
N HIS A 34 -13.50 -7.17 -5.01
CA HIS A 34 -13.91 -6.80 -3.65
C HIS A 34 -14.98 -5.69 -3.61
N GLY A 35 -15.31 -5.09 -4.76
CA GLY A 35 -16.33 -4.05 -4.87
C GLY A 35 -15.94 -2.77 -4.10
N VAL A 36 -14.66 -2.41 -4.15
CA VAL A 36 -14.08 -1.23 -3.48
C VAL A 36 -13.55 -0.22 -4.49
N VAL A 37 -13.41 1.03 -4.07
CA VAL A 37 -12.91 2.15 -4.88
C VAL A 37 -11.38 2.26 -4.79
N THR A 38 -10.77 3.03 -5.71
CA THR A 38 -9.30 3.05 -5.89
C THR A 38 -8.56 3.65 -4.69
N ASP A 39 -9.18 4.61 -4.03
CA ASP A 39 -8.73 5.19 -2.75
C ASP A 39 -8.51 4.14 -1.67
N GLU A 40 -9.25 3.02 -1.69
CA GLU A 40 -9.06 1.90 -0.74
C GLU A 40 -7.60 1.41 -0.69
N ILE A 41 -6.89 1.37 -1.83
CA ILE A 41 -5.47 0.98 -1.85
C ILE A 41 -4.62 1.94 -1.02
N ALA A 42 -4.90 3.24 -1.14
CA ALA A 42 -4.17 4.26 -0.40
C ALA A 42 -4.57 4.28 1.08
N LEU A 43 -5.85 4.08 1.39
CA LEU A 43 -6.36 4.03 2.77
C LEU A 43 -5.80 2.82 3.54
N ASP A 44 -5.75 1.64 2.90
CA ASP A 44 -5.14 0.45 3.48
C ASP A 44 -3.64 0.64 3.73
N PHE A 45 -2.95 1.31 2.80
CA PHE A 45 -1.55 1.66 2.98
C PHE A 45 -1.35 2.66 4.13
N ASP A 46 -2.08 3.77 4.15
CA ASP A 46 -1.99 4.83 5.16
C ASP A 46 -2.18 4.27 6.58
N HIS A 47 -3.22 3.45 6.76
CA HIS A 47 -3.46 2.77 8.04
C HIS A 47 -2.28 1.88 8.44
N ALA A 48 -1.75 1.08 7.51
CA ALA A 48 -0.63 0.21 7.82
C ALA A 48 0.67 0.97 8.08
N PHE A 49 0.89 2.07 7.34
CA PHE A 49 2.06 2.93 7.45
C PHE A 49 2.10 3.64 8.80
N GLY A 50 0.95 4.07 9.34
CA GLY A 50 0.85 4.64 10.70
C GLY A 50 1.35 3.71 11.81
N LEU A 51 1.60 2.44 11.52
CA LEU A 51 2.15 1.44 12.45
C LEU A 51 3.63 1.08 12.17
N ALA A 52 4.24 1.65 11.12
CA ALA A 52 5.57 1.27 10.64
C ALA A 52 6.70 1.69 11.60
N ASP A 53 6.60 2.84 12.25
CA ASP A 53 7.60 3.31 13.23
C ASP A 53 7.79 2.31 14.38
N GLU A 54 6.67 1.78 14.90
CA GLU A 54 6.72 0.78 15.97
C GLU A 54 7.35 -0.54 15.48
N LEU A 55 7.11 -0.92 14.23
CA LEU A 55 7.71 -2.11 13.64
C LEU A 55 9.23 -1.97 13.46
N VAL A 56 9.72 -0.79 13.07
CA VAL A 56 11.16 -0.50 13.02
C VAL A 56 11.78 -0.52 14.41
N ALA A 57 11.15 0.15 15.38
CA ALA A 57 11.60 0.16 16.77
C ALA A 57 11.69 -1.25 17.40
N GLN A 58 10.82 -2.16 16.96
CA GLN A 58 10.78 -3.57 17.38
C GLN A 58 11.68 -4.50 16.54
N GLY A 59 12.41 -3.97 15.54
CA GLY A 59 13.25 -4.77 14.64
C GLY A 59 12.47 -5.72 13.72
N ARG A 60 11.19 -5.43 13.47
CA ARG A 60 10.29 -6.22 12.59
C ARG A 60 10.26 -5.72 11.15
N LEU A 61 10.81 -4.54 10.90
CA LEU A 61 11.09 -3.96 9.58
C LEU A 61 12.55 -3.51 9.53
N THR A 62 13.17 -3.66 8.38
CA THR A 62 14.50 -3.12 8.11
C THR A 62 14.42 -1.60 8.09
N SER A 63 15.26 -0.91 8.85
CA SER A 63 15.23 0.56 8.92
C SER A 63 15.42 1.25 7.56
N GLY A 64 16.10 0.58 6.62
CA GLY A 64 16.32 1.10 5.26
C GLY A 64 15.06 1.24 4.41
N VAL A 65 13.92 0.63 4.80
CA VAL A 65 12.68 0.73 4.01
C VAL A 65 11.83 1.95 4.37
N MET A 66 12.13 2.63 5.48
CA MET A 66 11.30 3.74 5.94
C MET A 66 11.25 4.90 4.95
N ALA A 67 12.38 5.23 4.31
CA ALA A 67 12.43 6.28 3.29
C ALA A 67 11.55 5.96 2.07
N ASP A 68 11.41 4.68 1.70
CA ASP A 68 10.53 4.28 0.61
C ASP A 68 9.06 4.31 1.06
N LEU A 69 8.74 3.95 2.30
CA LEU A 69 7.40 4.05 2.87
C LEU A 69 6.93 5.51 2.98
N GLU A 70 7.77 6.40 3.50
CA GLU A 70 7.52 7.85 3.53
C GLU A 70 7.33 8.42 2.12
N GLY A 71 8.12 7.95 1.15
CA GLY A 71 7.98 8.34 -0.25
C GLY A 71 6.61 7.98 -0.84
N ILE A 72 6.09 6.79 -0.51
CA ILE A 72 4.75 6.37 -0.91
C ILE A 72 3.69 7.28 -0.28
N ASP A 73 3.79 7.52 1.03
CA ASP A 73 2.85 8.38 1.76
C ASP A 73 2.80 9.79 1.15
N VAL A 74 3.95 10.41 0.91
CA VAL A 74 4.03 11.74 0.28
C VAL A 74 3.37 11.77 -1.10
N ILE A 75 3.54 10.72 -1.91
CA ILE A 75 2.93 10.63 -3.24
C ILE A 75 1.41 10.54 -3.13
N LEU A 76 0.90 9.60 -2.34
CA LEU A 76 -0.54 9.35 -2.21
C LEU A 76 -1.26 10.52 -1.52
N SER A 77 -0.66 11.10 -0.49
CA SER A 77 -1.13 12.33 0.15
C SER A 77 -1.13 13.50 -0.84
N GLY A 78 -0.11 13.63 -1.69
CA GLY A 78 -0.05 14.65 -2.74
C GLY A 78 -1.07 14.46 -3.88
N MET A 79 -1.59 13.25 -4.06
CA MET A 79 -2.68 12.94 -5.00
C MET A 79 -4.06 13.27 -4.42
N SER A 80 -4.16 13.49 -3.11
CA SER A 80 -5.43 13.77 -2.44
C SER A 80 -5.90 15.21 -2.69
N GLY A 81 -7.17 15.50 -2.38
CA GLY A 81 -7.78 16.83 -2.56
C GLY A 81 -8.85 16.86 -3.66
N GLY A 82 -9.85 17.73 -3.48
CA GLY A 82 -11.07 17.75 -4.31
C GLY A 82 -10.83 18.00 -5.81
N GLU A 83 -9.75 18.69 -6.16
CA GLU A 83 -9.38 18.97 -7.55
C GLU A 83 -8.69 17.79 -8.26
N ASN A 84 -8.27 16.76 -7.50
CA ASN A 84 -7.50 15.61 -7.99
C ASN A 84 -8.33 14.34 -8.15
N HIS A 85 -9.67 14.42 -8.16
CA HIS A 85 -10.55 13.25 -8.22
C HIS A 85 -10.22 12.30 -9.39
N ASP A 86 -9.81 12.84 -10.55
CA ASP A 86 -9.48 12.04 -11.73
C ASP A 86 -8.31 11.07 -11.51
N ARG A 87 -7.43 11.37 -10.55
CA ARG A 87 -6.27 10.55 -10.17
C ARG A 87 -6.65 9.30 -9.37
N TRP A 88 -7.90 9.22 -8.91
CA TRP A 88 -8.46 8.10 -8.12
C TRP A 88 -9.41 7.22 -8.94
N THR A 89 -9.42 7.38 -10.26
CA THR A 89 -10.19 6.53 -11.17
C THR A 89 -9.48 5.20 -11.45
N ARG A 90 -10.19 4.23 -12.02
CA ARG A 90 -9.59 2.96 -12.47
C ARG A 90 -8.55 3.18 -13.58
N ASP A 91 -8.84 4.10 -14.49
CA ASP A 91 -7.94 4.42 -15.60
C ASP A 91 -6.62 5.03 -15.09
N ALA A 92 -6.71 5.88 -14.06
CA ALA A 92 -5.55 6.50 -13.45
C ALA A 92 -4.55 5.50 -12.86
N LEU A 93 -4.96 4.31 -12.42
CA LEU A 93 -4.03 3.26 -11.97
C LEU A 93 -2.97 2.92 -13.04
N SER A 94 -3.33 3.05 -14.32
CA SER A 94 -2.46 2.74 -15.46
C SER A 94 -1.76 3.97 -16.04
N THR A 95 -2.33 5.16 -15.89
CA THR A 95 -1.86 6.37 -16.59
C THR A 95 -1.24 7.42 -15.68
N ASP A 96 -1.53 7.43 -14.38
CA ASP A 96 -1.00 8.41 -13.44
C ASP A 96 0.42 8.04 -13.00
N GLU A 97 1.34 8.99 -13.10
CA GLU A 97 2.74 8.80 -12.72
C GLU A 97 2.91 8.57 -11.21
N GLY A 98 2.02 9.13 -10.38
CA GLY A 98 2.00 8.92 -8.93
C GLY A 98 1.73 7.47 -8.57
N TRP A 99 0.72 6.85 -9.19
CA TRP A 99 0.44 5.41 -9.03
C TRP A 99 1.63 4.56 -9.49
N ALA A 100 2.25 4.90 -10.61
CA ALA A 100 3.42 4.18 -11.12
C ALA A 100 4.62 4.24 -10.15
N GLU A 101 4.88 5.42 -9.57
CA GLU A 101 5.98 5.62 -8.64
C GLU A 101 5.70 4.97 -7.27
N ALA A 102 4.50 5.11 -6.73
CA ALA A 102 4.10 4.44 -5.49
C ALA A 102 4.25 2.92 -5.62
N ARG A 103 3.83 2.34 -6.75
CA ARG A 103 4.03 0.92 -7.07
C ARG A 103 5.50 0.52 -7.10
N ARG A 104 6.36 1.35 -7.71
CA ARG A 104 7.82 1.10 -7.77
C ARG A 104 8.45 1.09 -6.39
N LEU A 105 8.08 2.03 -5.52
CA LEU A 105 8.55 2.09 -4.13
C LEU A 105 8.05 0.89 -3.33
N ALA A 106 6.77 0.52 -3.47
CA ALA A 106 6.21 -0.64 -2.77
C ALA A 106 6.94 -1.94 -3.14
N ARG A 107 7.30 -2.12 -4.41
CA ARG A 107 8.13 -3.25 -4.87
C ARG A 107 9.49 -3.29 -4.21
N ARG A 108 10.16 -2.13 -4.05
CA ARG A 108 11.46 -2.04 -3.38
C ARG A 108 11.36 -2.45 -1.92
N VAL A 109 10.32 -2.00 -1.21
CA VAL A 109 10.07 -2.40 0.18
C VAL A 109 9.86 -3.91 0.29
N LEU A 110 9.01 -4.49 -0.57
CA LEU A 110 8.75 -5.94 -0.56
C LEU A 110 10.01 -6.75 -0.86
N VAL A 111 10.81 -6.36 -1.86
CA VAL A 111 12.10 -7.02 -2.15
C VAL A 111 13.05 -6.93 -0.97
N ALA A 112 13.14 -5.77 -0.30
CA ALA A 112 14.00 -5.61 0.88
C ALA A 112 13.53 -6.49 2.06
N GLU A 113 12.22 -6.60 2.28
CA GLU A 113 11.65 -7.29 3.44
C GLU A 113 11.41 -8.79 3.25
N LEU A 114 11.25 -9.26 2.00
CA LEU A 114 10.84 -10.62 1.68
C LEU A 114 11.71 -11.28 0.60
N GLY A 115 12.56 -10.53 -0.10
CA GLY A 115 13.37 -11.02 -1.22
C GLY A 115 12.66 -11.01 -2.58
N GLU A 116 11.33 -10.81 -2.60
CA GLU A 116 10.51 -10.76 -3.81
C GLU A 116 9.32 -9.81 -3.62
N TRP A 117 8.80 -9.24 -4.72
CA TRP A 117 7.59 -8.42 -4.70
C TRP A 117 6.39 -9.11 -5.35
N GLU A 118 6.62 -10.03 -6.27
CA GLU A 118 5.55 -10.66 -7.06
C GLU A 118 4.85 -11.72 -6.20
N ARG A 119 3.66 -11.37 -5.71
CA ARG A 119 2.88 -12.20 -4.79
C ARG A 119 1.39 -12.11 -5.13
N SER A 120 0.63 -13.13 -4.74
CA SER A 120 -0.83 -13.10 -4.86
C SER A 120 -1.41 -12.03 -3.92
N LEU A 121 -2.38 -11.28 -4.42
CA LEU A 121 -3.03 -10.22 -3.65
C LEU A 121 -3.85 -10.84 -2.50
N PRO A 122 -3.90 -10.18 -1.34
CA PRO A 122 -4.67 -10.65 -0.19
C PRO A 122 -6.17 -10.65 -0.47
N GLU A 123 -6.90 -11.53 0.21
CA GLU A 123 -8.36 -11.48 0.25
C GLU A 123 -8.80 -10.54 1.37
N ILE A 124 -9.65 -9.56 1.05
CA ILE A 124 -10.19 -8.63 2.04
C ILE A 124 -11.68 -8.85 2.28
N THR A 125 -12.11 -8.60 3.52
CA THR A 125 -13.52 -8.54 3.89
C THR A 125 -13.87 -7.09 4.22
N VAL A 126 -14.67 -6.46 3.38
CA VAL A 126 -15.17 -5.11 3.62
C VAL A 126 -16.33 -5.18 4.61
N VAL A 127 -16.13 -4.62 5.81
CA VAL A 127 -17.21 -4.46 6.79
C VAL A 127 -17.92 -3.13 6.48
N ARG A 128 -19.12 -3.21 5.90
CA ARG A 128 -19.96 -2.06 5.57
C ARG A 128 -20.98 -1.76 6.67
#